data_AF-A0A4R3AIK2-F1
#
_entry.id   AF-A0A4R3AIK2-F1
#
_cell.length_a   1.000
_cell.length_b   1.000
_cell.length_c   1.000
_cell.angle_alpha   90.00
_cell.angle_beta   90.00
_cell.angle_gamma   90.00
#
_symmetry.space_group_name_H-M   'P 1'
#
loop_
_entity.id
_entity.type
_entity.pdbx_description
1 polymer ?
#
loop_
_entity_poly.entity_id
_entity_poly.type
_entity_poly.pdbx_seq_one_letter_code
_entity_poly.pdbx_strand_id
1 'polypeptide(L)'
;MNDLIKSFEQKLVAFDQESIERDLIIKAKKEKEKIENDNYWSNFKKFQKEFERLVCTDFKKLYSALKDPLMQRNIVLRHESHRSIGRKYFDLKFYTYALISLSDRSLCVSDRWNKQAFILLKGDHVKNTISLYDCNQDLEYISIFFENNVLDNPLEQFLIEDYKFTLLKPHIEKWLDRNLDRILKTENYKSNNNII
;
A
#
# COMPACT_ATOMS: atom_id res chain seq x y z
N MET A 1 21.41 55.82 38.93
CA MET A 1 20.14 55.86 38.17
C MET A 1 20.40 55.70 36.67
N ASN A 2 21.28 56.51 36.06
CA ASN A 2 21.67 56.36 34.63
C ASN A 2 22.31 55.01 34.27
N ASP A 3 23.15 54.42 35.13
CA ASP A 3 23.74 53.11 34.85
C ASP A 3 22.72 51.97 34.86
N LEU A 4 21.67 52.12 35.68
CA LEU A 4 20.57 51.16 35.75
C LEU A 4 19.70 51.23 34.48
N ILE A 5 19.46 52.43 33.97
CA ILE A 5 18.73 52.69 32.72
C ILE A 5 19.50 52.11 31.53
N LYS A 6 20.80 52.40 31.40
CA LYS A 6 21.66 51.81 30.34
C LYS A 6 21.69 50.27 30.41
N SER A 7 21.79 49.71 31.61
CA SER A 7 21.78 48.25 31.80
C SER A 7 20.45 47.63 31.35
N PHE A 8 19.34 48.32 31.60
CA PHE A 8 18.01 47.86 31.19
C PHE A 8 17.81 47.93 29.67
N GLU A 9 18.24 49.03 29.03
CA GLU A 9 18.21 49.19 27.57
C GLU A 9 19.03 48.10 26.86
N GLN A 10 20.23 47.77 27.38
CA GLN A 10 21.05 46.69 26.83
C GLN A 10 20.37 45.32 26.94
N LYS A 11 19.69 45.05 28.05
CA LYS A 11 18.94 43.79 28.24
C LYS A 11 17.72 43.70 27.34
N LEU A 12 17.02 44.81 27.09
CA LEU A 12 15.90 44.86 26.15
C LEU A 12 16.37 44.58 24.72
N VAL A 13 17.46 45.22 24.28
CA VAL A 13 18.04 44.98 22.95
C VAL A 13 18.49 43.53 22.79
N ALA A 14 19.12 42.94 23.81
CA ALA A 14 19.51 41.54 23.80
C ALA A 14 18.30 40.59 23.75
N PHE A 15 17.23 40.91 24.47
CA PHE A 15 15.97 40.15 24.43
C PHE A 15 15.30 40.21 23.04
N ASP A 16 15.27 41.39 22.42
CA ASP A 16 14.74 41.56 21.06
C ASP A 16 15.56 40.76 20.04
N GLN A 17 16.90 40.76 20.17
CA GLN A 17 17.79 39.95 19.34
C GLN A 17 17.51 38.45 19.50
N GLU A 18 17.41 37.95 20.74
CA GLU A 18 17.07 36.55 21.01
C GLU A 18 15.69 36.17 20.44
N SER A 19 14.70 37.06 20.53
CA SER A 19 13.37 36.81 19.97
C SER A 19 13.42 36.71 18.45
N ILE A 20 14.13 37.62 17.78
CA ILE A 20 14.30 37.62 16.33
C ILE A 20 15.03 36.33 15.88
N GLU A 21 16.08 35.91 16.59
CA GLU A 21 16.80 34.67 16.28
C GLU A 21 15.89 33.44 16.41
N ARG A 22 15.07 33.35 17.47
CA ARG A 22 14.10 32.26 17.65
C ARG A 22 13.08 32.22 16.51
N ASP A 23 12.56 33.38 16.09
CA ASP A 23 11.62 33.46 14.98
C ASP A 23 12.25 33.03 13.65
N LEU A 24 13.51 33.43 13.40
CA LEU A 24 14.27 33.00 12.23
C LEU A 24 14.51 31.48 12.22
N ILE A 25 14.84 30.88 13.38
CA ILE A 25 14.99 29.43 13.52
C ILE A 25 13.68 28.70 13.24
N ILE A 26 12.55 29.17 13.81
CA ILE A 26 11.23 28.58 13.58
C ILE A 26 10.85 28.67 12.10
N LYS A 27 11.11 29.82 11.46
CA LYS A 27 10.83 30.03 10.03
C LYS A 27 11.66 29.10 9.15
N ALA A 28 12.96 29.00 9.42
CA ALA A 28 13.86 28.09 8.69
C ALA A 28 13.43 26.62 8.84
N LYS A 29 13.00 26.21 10.05
CA LYS A 29 12.46 24.87 10.30
C LYS A 29 11.21 24.60 9.47
N LYS A 30 10.23 25.50 9.49
CA LYS A 30 8.99 25.37 8.71
C LYS A 30 9.25 25.33 7.20
N GLU A 31 10.21 26.11 6.72
CA GLU A 31 10.59 26.13 5.30
C GLU A 31 11.25 24.82 4.88
N LYS A 32 12.15 24.28 5.71
CA LYS A 32 12.73 22.95 5.51
C LYS A 32 11.66 21.85 5.49
N GLU A 33 10.76 21.83 6.46
CA GLU A 33 9.64 20.88 6.52
C GLU A 33 8.74 20.97 5.28
N LYS A 34 8.50 22.19 4.77
CA LYS A 34 7.72 22.39 3.56
C LYS A 34 8.42 21.80 2.33
N ILE A 35 9.72 22.05 2.16
CA ILE A 35 10.51 21.51 1.04
C ILE A 35 10.55 19.98 1.10
N GLU A 36 10.75 19.40 2.29
CA GLU A 36 10.73 17.95 2.48
C GLU A 36 9.37 17.34 2.11
N ASN A 37 8.27 17.99 2.52
CA ASN A 37 6.92 17.57 2.16
C ASN A 37 6.66 17.68 0.64
N ASP A 38 7.06 18.78 0.01
CA ASP A 38 6.88 18.99 -1.43
C ASP A 38 7.66 17.93 -2.25
N ASN A 39 8.90 17.64 -1.83
CA ASN A 39 9.72 16.58 -2.43
C ASN A 39 9.11 15.20 -2.23
N TYR A 40 8.64 14.89 -1.03
CA TYR A 40 7.94 13.64 -0.72
C TYR A 40 6.73 13.44 -1.64
N TRP A 41 5.86 14.44 -1.76
CA TRP A 41 4.66 14.36 -2.60
C TRP A 41 4.99 14.25 -4.08
N SER A 42 6.03 14.94 -4.54
CA SER A 42 6.50 14.83 -5.92
C SER A 42 6.96 13.41 -6.24
N ASN A 43 7.79 12.82 -5.37
CA ASN A 43 8.29 11.46 -5.52
C ASN A 43 7.16 10.43 -5.44
N PHE A 44 6.26 10.58 -4.46
CA PHE A 44 5.09 9.72 -4.31
C PHE A 44 4.24 9.70 -5.58
N LYS A 45 3.90 10.87 -6.14
CA LYS A 45 3.09 10.96 -7.37
C LYS A 45 3.77 10.31 -8.57
N LYS A 46 5.09 10.49 -8.70
CA LYS A 46 5.87 9.85 -9.77
C LYS A 46 5.84 8.32 -9.62
N PHE A 47 6.16 7.82 -8.43
CA PHE A 47 6.14 6.40 -8.12
C PHE A 47 4.76 5.78 -8.35
N GLN A 48 3.71 6.42 -7.84
CA GLN A 48 2.33 5.96 -8.00
C GLN A 48 1.97 5.81 -9.47
N LYS A 49 2.27 6.82 -10.30
CA LYS A 49 2.00 6.77 -11.74
C LYS A 49 2.74 5.63 -12.43
N GLU A 50 4.00 5.38 -12.06
CA GLU A 50 4.77 4.26 -12.60
C GLU A 50 4.20 2.91 -12.17
N PHE A 51 3.82 2.77 -10.91
CA PHE A 51 3.21 1.56 -10.36
C PHE A 51 1.87 1.26 -11.04
N GLU A 52 1.00 2.26 -11.17
CA GLU A 52 -0.29 2.12 -11.87
C GLU A 52 -0.08 1.69 -13.32
N ARG A 53 0.86 2.33 -14.03
CA ARG A 53 1.14 2.03 -15.43
C ARG A 53 1.66 0.61 -15.62
N LEU A 54 2.55 0.14 -14.75
CA LEU A 54 3.21 -1.15 -14.87
C LEU A 54 2.40 -2.26 -14.19
N VAL A 55 2.34 -2.19 -12.86
CA VAL A 55 1.81 -3.26 -12.01
C VAL A 55 0.31 -3.40 -12.17
N CYS A 56 -0.46 -2.32 -12.04
CA CYS A 56 -1.93 -2.41 -12.13
C CYS A 56 -2.37 -2.84 -13.53
N THR A 57 -1.68 -2.41 -14.58
CA THR A 57 -1.95 -2.86 -15.95
C THR A 57 -1.74 -4.37 -16.10
N ASP A 58 -0.62 -4.90 -15.63
CA ASP A 58 -0.31 -6.32 -15.77
C ASP A 58 -1.21 -7.19 -14.89
N PHE A 59 -1.52 -6.75 -13.67
CA PHE A 59 -2.49 -7.42 -12.80
C PHE A 59 -3.90 -7.41 -13.39
N LYS A 60 -4.32 -6.32 -14.04
CA LYS A 60 -5.60 -6.25 -14.75
C LYS A 60 -5.63 -7.23 -15.94
N LYS A 61 -4.55 -7.36 -16.70
CA LYS A 61 -4.45 -8.35 -17.79
C LYS A 61 -4.54 -9.77 -17.25
N LEU A 62 -3.80 -10.08 -16.18
CA LEU A 62 -3.87 -11.37 -15.49
C LEU A 62 -5.29 -11.67 -15.02
N TYR A 63 -5.94 -10.71 -14.37
CA TYR A 63 -7.32 -10.83 -13.91
C TYR A 63 -8.27 -11.15 -15.08
N SER A 64 -8.20 -10.39 -16.17
CA SER A 64 -9.03 -10.61 -17.36
C SER A 64 -8.80 -11.98 -17.98
N ALA A 65 -7.55 -12.47 -18.01
CA ALA A 65 -7.23 -13.78 -18.58
C ALA A 65 -7.76 -14.95 -17.73
N LEU A 66 -7.76 -14.81 -16.41
CA LEU A 66 -8.12 -15.90 -15.48
C LEU A 66 -9.58 -15.87 -15.03
N LYS A 67 -10.27 -14.72 -15.13
CA LYS A 67 -11.62 -14.55 -14.60
C LYS A 67 -12.60 -15.59 -15.16
N ASP A 68 -12.71 -15.70 -16.48
CA ASP A 68 -13.73 -16.56 -17.09
C ASP A 68 -13.45 -18.06 -16.88
N PRO A 69 -12.20 -18.57 -17.06
CA PRO A 69 -11.87 -19.96 -16.75
C PRO A 69 -12.16 -20.34 -15.29
N LEU A 70 -11.86 -19.45 -14.33
CA LEU A 70 -12.13 -19.70 -12.91
C LEU A 70 -13.64 -19.66 -12.61
N MET A 71 -14.37 -18.73 -13.22
CA MET A 71 -15.81 -18.62 -13.07
C MET A 71 -16.57 -19.85 -13.58
N GLN A 72 -16.09 -20.50 -14.64
CA GLN A 72 -16.62 -21.78 -15.12
C GLN A 72 -16.48 -22.91 -14.09
N ARG A 73 -15.50 -22.80 -13.18
CA ARG A 73 -15.26 -23.72 -12.07
C ARG A 73 -15.87 -23.22 -10.76
N ASN A 74 -16.83 -22.30 -10.80
CA ASN A 74 -17.42 -21.68 -9.60
C ASN A 74 -16.39 -21.09 -8.63
N ILE A 75 -15.26 -20.60 -9.15
CA ILE A 75 -14.23 -19.90 -8.40
C ILE A 75 -14.21 -18.44 -8.84
N VAL A 76 -14.23 -17.54 -7.87
CA VAL A 76 -14.16 -16.10 -8.10
C VAL A 76 -12.74 -15.65 -7.86
N LEU A 77 -12.09 -15.16 -8.92
CA LEU A 77 -10.91 -14.31 -8.79
C LEU A 77 -11.36 -12.90 -8.43
N ARG A 78 -10.75 -12.33 -7.40
CA ARG A 78 -10.90 -10.93 -7.03
C ARG A 78 -9.59 -10.23 -7.27
N HIS A 79 -9.69 -8.97 -7.70
CA HIS A 79 -8.57 -8.07 -7.90
C HIS A 79 -8.95 -6.75 -7.26
N GLU A 80 -8.07 -6.24 -6.40
CA GLU A 80 -8.17 -4.89 -5.86
C GLU A 80 -6.83 -4.20 -6.03
N SER A 81 -6.86 -2.94 -6.41
CA SER A 81 -5.67 -2.10 -6.43
C SER A 81 -6.04 -0.80 -5.74
N HIS A 82 -5.03 -0.10 -5.25
CA HIS A 82 -5.23 1.26 -4.77
C HIS A 82 -6.00 2.06 -5.85
N ARG A 83 -7.09 2.73 -5.44
CA ARG A 83 -7.92 3.51 -6.36
C ARG A 83 -7.29 4.88 -6.57
N SER A 84 -7.16 5.28 -7.84
CA SER A 84 -6.91 6.68 -8.17
C SER A 84 -8.15 7.52 -7.79
N ILE A 85 -8.07 8.16 -6.62
CA ILE A 85 -8.69 9.46 -6.28
C ILE A 85 -10.16 9.47 -5.82
N GLY A 86 -10.37 10.10 -4.66
CA GLY A 86 -11.65 10.67 -4.22
C GLY A 86 -11.49 11.57 -2.98
N ARG A 87 -11.18 12.86 -3.20
CA ARG A 87 -11.19 14.02 -2.26
C ARG A 87 -10.36 13.90 -0.96
N LYS A 88 -9.38 14.80 -0.83
CA LYS A 88 -9.00 15.58 0.38
C LYS A 88 -9.41 15.03 1.78
N TYR A 89 -9.23 13.76 2.06
CA TYR A 89 -9.24 13.24 3.41
C TYR A 89 -7.81 12.84 3.72
N PHE A 90 -7.23 13.65 4.60
CA PHE A 90 -5.87 13.61 5.09
C PHE A 90 -5.66 12.35 5.92
N ASP A 91 -5.47 11.21 5.28
CA ASP A 91 -4.86 10.06 5.94
C ASP A 91 -3.50 9.80 5.31
N LEU A 92 -2.44 9.97 6.09
CA LEU A 92 -1.03 9.91 5.69
C LEU A 92 -0.57 8.51 5.23
N LYS A 93 -1.47 7.54 5.18
CA LYS A 93 -1.21 6.14 4.85
C LYS A 93 -1.72 5.81 3.45
N PHE A 94 -1.15 6.46 2.44
CA PHE A 94 -1.39 6.09 1.04
C PHE A 94 -0.59 4.84 0.70
N TYR A 95 -1.23 3.68 0.81
CA TYR A 95 -0.62 2.44 0.38
C TYR A 95 -0.76 2.32 -1.14
N THR A 96 0.37 2.32 -1.85
CA THR A 96 0.41 1.88 -3.25
C THR A 96 0.41 0.36 -3.25
N TYR A 97 -0.65 -0.27 -3.76
CA TYR A 97 -0.75 -1.72 -3.80
C TYR A 97 -1.60 -2.25 -4.95
N ALA A 98 -1.42 -3.54 -5.23
CA ALA A 98 -2.31 -4.38 -6.02
C ALA A 98 -2.40 -5.76 -5.34
N LEU A 99 -3.58 -6.35 -5.30
CA LEU A 99 -3.81 -7.66 -4.70
C LEU A 99 -4.75 -8.50 -5.54
N ILE A 100 -4.59 -9.82 -5.42
CA ILE A 100 -5.52 -10.80 -5.97
C ILE A 100 -5.86 -11.85 -4.93
N SER A 101 -7.11 -12.30 -4.91
CA SER A 101 -7.57 -13.38 -4.03
C SER A 101 -8.50 -14.33 -4.79
N LEU A 102 -8.54 -15.59 -4.34
CA LEU A 102 -9.45 -16.62 -4.85
C LEU A 102 -10.48 -16.95 -3.79
N SER A 103 -11.71 -17.21 -4.21
CA SER A 103 -12.79 -17.63 -3.30
C SER A 103 -13.80 -18.51 -4.03
N ASP A 104 -14.51 -19.34 -3.28
CA ASP A 104 -15.66 -20.07 -3.80
C ASP A 104 -16.82 -19.09 -4.10
N ARG A 105 -17.40 -19.21 -5.29
CA ARG A 105 -18.56 -18.43 -5.74
C ARG A 105 -19.80 -18.67 -4.89
N SER A 106 -19.93 -19.86 -4.30
CA SER A 106 -21.10 -20.20 -3.46
C SER A 106 -21.18 -19.37 -2.18
N LEU A 107 -20.04 -18.88 -1.68
CA LEU A 107 -19.95 -18.05 -0.48
C LEU A 107 -20.63 -16.69 -0.71
N CYS A 108 -21.13 -16.07 0.36
CA CYS A 108 -21.65 -14.71 0.28
C CYS A 108 -20.52 -13.67 0.07
N VAL A 109 -20.85 -12.45 -0.35
CA VAL A 109 -19.85 -11.45 -0.77
C VAL A 109 -18.87 -11.09 0.35
N SER A 110 -19.34 -10.99 1.61
CA SER A 110 -18.52 -10.71 2.79
C SER A 110 -17.60 -11.86 3.14
N ASP A 111 -18.10 -13.10 3.11
CA ASP A 111 -17.31 -14.30 3.46
C ASP A 111 -16.23 -14.61 2.42
N ARG A 112 -16.39 -14.12 1.20
CA ARG A 112 -15.36 -14.21 0.16
C ARG A 112 -14.16 -13.28 0.39
N TRP A 113 -14.21 -12.31 1.31
CA TRP A 113 -13.05 -11.50 1.73
C TRP A 113 -12.47 -12.01 3.04
N ASN A 114 -13.36 -12.38 3.97
CA ASN A 114 -12.95 -12.89 5.26
C ASN A 114 -12.15 -14.19 5.13
N LYS A 115 -10.98 -14.23 5.78
CA LYS A 115 -10.12 -15.40 5.91
C LYS A 115 -9.63 -16.03 4.60
N GLN A 116 -9.54 -15.25 3.54
CA GLN A 116 -8.98 -15.73 2.27
C GLN A 116 -7.49 -15.45 2.19
N ALA A 117 -6.78 -16.38 1.56
CA ALA A 117 -5.40 -16.12 1.16
C ALA A 117 -5.41 -15.17 -0.03
N PHE A 118 -4.40 -14.31 -0.12
CA PHE A 118 -4.25 -13.36 -1.20
C PHE A 118 -2.77 -13.13 -1.50
N ILE A 119 -2.49 -12.79 -2.75
CA ILE A 119 -1.20 -12.19 -3.10
C ILE A 119 -1.33 -10.69 -2.97
N LEU A 120 -0.31 -10.06 -2.38
CA LEU A 120 -0.19 -8.62 -2.28
C LEU A 120 1.11 -8.16 -2.94
N LEU A 121 1.00 -7.24 -3.90
CA LEU A 121 2.09 -6.37 -4.32
C LEU A 121 1.97 -5.05 -3.61
N LYS A 122 2.98 -4.72 -2.80
CA LYS A 122 3.10 -3.45 -2.10
C LYS A 122 4.18 -2.60 -2.76
N GLY A 123 3.85 -1.35 -3.06
CA GLY A 123 4.80 -0.33 -3.45
C GLY A 123 5.32 0.44 -2.24
N ASP A 124 6.62 0.72 -2.23
CA ASP A 124 7.29 1.62 -1.30
C ASP A 124 7.92 2.75 -2.11
N HIS A 125 7.29 3.92 -2.09
CA HIS A 125 7.73 5.09 -2.84
C HIS A 125 8.95 5.77 -2.23
N VAL A 126 9.26 5.53 -0.95
CA VAL A 126 10.46 6.07 -0.29
C VAL A 126 11.68 5.29 -0.75
N LYS A 127 11.56 3.96 -0.84
CA LYS A 127 12.62 3.06 -1.31
C LYS A 127 12.61 2.84 -2.83
N ASN A 128 11.56 3.32 -3.51
CA ASN A 128 11.33 3.07 -4.93
C ASN A 128 11.23 1.57 -5.28
N THR A 129 10.70 0.76 -4.37
CA THR A 129 10.63 -0.71 -4.51
C THR A 129 9.20 -1.22 -4.62
N ILE A 130 9.06 -2.38 -5.23
CA ILE A 130 7.86 -3.21 -5.20
C ILE A 130 8.20 -4.53 -4.52
N SER A 131 7.30 -4.99 -3.65
CA SER A 131 7.46 -6.21 -2.87
C SER A 131 6.24 -7.13 -3.05
N LEU A 132 6.49 -8.40 -3.34
CA LEU A 132 5.47 -9.45 -3.44
C LEU A 132 5.34 -10.19 -2.11
N TYR A 133 4.11 -10.36 -1.65
CA TYR A 133 3.77 -11.12 -0.45
C TYR A 133 2.72 -12.17 -0.77
N ASP A 134 2.88 -13.33 -0.12
CA ASP A 134 1.86 -14.38 -0.04
C ASP A 134 1.22 -14.31 1.35
N CYS A 135 0.02 -13.74 1.42
CA CYS A 135 -0.69 -13.49 2.65
C CYS A 135 -1.72 -14.59 2.88
N ASN A 136 -1.66 -15.22 4.05
CA ASN A 136 -2.65 -16.21 4.51
C ASN A 136 -3.39 -15.74 5.78
N GLN A 137 -3.51 -14.42 5.93
CA GLN A 137 -4.15 -13.74 7.06
C GLN A 137 -5.52 -13.18 6.64
N ASP A 138 -6.34 -12.84 7.62
CA ASP A 138 -7.69 -12.32 7.39
C ASP A 138 -7.63 -10.93 6.71
N LEU A 139 -8.28 -10.80 5.56
CA LEU A 139 -8.43 -9.55 4.82
C LEU A 139 -9.86 -9.04 4.95
N GLU A 140 -10.23 -8.55 6.14
CA GLU A 140 -11.54 -7.93 6.36
C GLU A 140 -11.64 -6.61 5.56
N TYR A 141 -10.63 -5.75 5.71
CA TYR A 141 -10.44 -4.53 4.91
C TYR A 141 -8.95 -4.30 4.68
N ILE A 142 -8.56 -3.85 3.49
CA ILE A 142 -7.14 -3.63 3.15
C ILE A 142 -6.48 -2.53 4.00
N SER A 143 -7.22 -1.48 4.37
CA SER A 143 -6.74 -0.44 5.27
C SER A 143 -6.40 -1.02 6.65
N ILE A 144 -7.33 -1.79 7.23
CA ILE A 144 -7.15 -2.49 8.51
C ILE A 144 -5.99 -3.49 8.42
N PHE A 145 -5.88 -4.20 7.29
CA PHE A 145 -4.80 -5.15 7.07
C PHE A 145 -3.42 -4.49 7.19
N PHE A 146 -3.20 -3.36 6.53
CA PHE A 146 -1.92 -2.65 6.61
C PHE A 146 -1.63 -2.04 7.98
N GLU A 147 -2.66 -1.75 8.78
CA GLU A 147 -2.48 -1.19 10.13
C GLU A 147 -2.17 -2.25 11.17
N ASN A 148 -2.79 -3.42 11.05
CA ASN A 148 -2.76 -4.46 12.07
C ASN A 148 -1.74 -5.56 11.80
N ASN A 149 -1.24 -5.67 10.57
CA ASN A 149 -0.32 -6.75 10.20
C ASN A 149 1.09 -6.22 9.92
N VAL A 150 2.06 -6.86 10.57
CA VAL A 150 3.44 -6.79 10.15
C VAL A 150 3.60 -7.76 8.99
N LEU A 151 3.91 -7.21 7.81
CA LEU A 151 4.29 -8.04 6.68
C LEU A 151 5.65 -8.67 6.97
N ASP A 152 5.74 -9.99 6.87
CA ASP A 152 6.98 -10.75 6.93
C ASP A 152 7.93 -10.38 5.76
N ASN A 153 9.02 -11.14 5.58
CA ASN A 153 9.88 -10.94 4.44
C ASN A 153 9.11 -11.19 3.12
N PRO A 154 9.23 -10.29 2.13
CA PRO A 154 8.60 -10.50 0.84
C PRO A 154 9.17 -11.72 0.14
N LEU A 155 8.35 -12.38 -0.67
CA LEU A 155 8.79 -13.45 -1.58
C LEU A 155 9.81 -12.92 -2.59
N GLU A 156 9.56 -11.71 -3.08
CA GLU A 156 10.43 -11.00 -4.02
C GLU A 156 10.36 -9.50 -3.74
N GLN A 157 11.49 -8.81 -3.90
CA GLN A 157 11.57 -7.36 -3.84
C GLN A 157 12.54 -6.85 -4.90
N PHE A 158 12.13 -5.82 -5.62
CA PHE A 158 12.94 -5.19 -6.66
C PHE A 158 12.62 -3.70 -6.75
N LEU A 159 13.52 -2.93 -7.37
CA LEU A 159 13.25 -1.54 -7.73
C LEU A 159 12.16 -1.49 -8.80
N ILE A 160 11.31 -0.46 -8.76
CA ILE A 160 10.20 -0.32 -9.72
C ILE A 160 10.67 -0.25 -11.18
N GLU A 161 11.87 0.27 -11.42
CA GLU A 161 12.49 0.33 -12.75
C GLU A 161 12.90 -1.05 -13.29
N ASP A 162 13.21 -1.99 -12.40
CA ASP A 162 13.57 -3.37 -12.73
C ASP A 162 12.34 -4.30 -12.84
N TYR A 163 11.14 -3.76 -12.60
CA TYR A 163 9.91 -4.55 -12.63
C TYR A 163 9.70 -5.23 -13.99
N LYS A 164 9.57 -6.55 -13.93
CA LYS A 164 9.08 -7.37 -15.04
C LYS A 164 8.10 -8.39 -14.49
N PHE A 165 6.89 -8.44 -15.04
CA PHE A 165 5.86 -9.39 -14.60
C PHE A 165 6.33 -10.86 -14.63
N THR A 166 7.24 -11.20 -15.56
CA THR A 166 7.85 -12.54 -15.65
C THR A 166 8.60 -12.97 -14.38
N LEU A 167 9.11 -12.03 -13.59
CA LEU A 167 9.79 -12.33 -12.31
C LEU A 167 8.79 -12.79 -11.25
N LEU A 168 7.55 -12.28 -11.30
CA LEU A 168 6.49 -12.62 -10.36
C LEU A 168 5.72 -13.88 -10.75
N LYS A 169 5.70 -14.19 -12.05
CA LYS A 169 4.87 -15.24 -12.63
C LYS A 169 5.00 -16.60 -11.92
N PRO A 170 6.20 -17.15 -11.63
CA PRO A 170 6.32 -18.45 -10.97
C PRO A 170 5.70 -18.48 -9.56
N HIS A 171 5.83 -17.38 -8.83
CA HIS A 171 5.26 -17.24 -7.49
C HIS A 171 3.73 -17.14 -7.53
N ILE A 172 3.20 -16.39 -8.49
CA ILE A 172 1.75 -16.26 -8.71
C ILE A 172 1.14 -17.59 -9.15
N GLU A 173 1.77 -18.31 -10.07
CA GLU A 173 1.29 -19.63 -10.53
C GLU A 173 1.27 -20.65 -9.38
N LYS A 174 2.38 -20.75 -8.64
CA LYS A 174 2.46 -21.63 -7.45
C LYS A 174 1.38 -21.30 -6.42
N TRP A 175 1.13 -20.02 -6.19
CA TRP A 175 0.07 -19.58 -5.28
C TRP A 175 -1.33 -19.92 -5.82
N LEU A 176 -1.58 -19.70 -7.12
CA LEU A 176 -2.85 -20.03 -7.76
C LEU A 176 -3.15 -21.52 -7.62
N ASP A 177 -2.22 -22.39 -8.01
CA ASP A 177 -2.40 -23.84 -7.95
C ASP A 177 -2.70 -24.31 -6.53
N ARG A 178 -1.91 -23.86 -5.55
CA ARG A 178 -2.09 -24.21 -4.14
C ARG A 178 -3.47 -23.80 -3.61
N ASN A 179 -3.90 -22.58 -3.92
CA ASN A 179 -5.17 -22.06 -3.39
C ASN A 179 -6.39 -22.59 -4.13
N LEU A 180 -6.27 -22.85 -5.43
CA LEU A 180 -7.27 -23.56 -6.20
C LEU A 180 -7.51 -24.95 -5.60
N ASP A 181 -6.44 -25.73 -5.42
CA ASP A 181 -6.51 -27.06 -4.79
C ASP A 181 -7.13 -27.01 -3.40
N ARG A 182 -6.78 -25.99 -2.60
CA ARG A 182 -7.36 -25.78 -1.26
C ARG A 182 -8.86 -25.59 -1.34
N ILE A 183 -9.35 -24.71 -2.22
CA ILE A 183 -10.78 -24.44 -2.39
C ILE A 183 -11.51 -25.70 -2.85
N LEU A 184 -11.00 -26.38 -3.89
CA LEU A 184 -11.61 -27.58 -4.47
C LEU A 184 -11.73 -28.74 -3.46
N LYS A 185 -10.85 -28.80 -2.46
CA LYS A 185 -10.88 -29.82 -1.39
C LYS A 185 -11.83 -29.49 -0.24
N THR A 186 -12.33 -28.26 -0.12
CA THR A 186 -13.24 -27.89 0.98
C THR A 186 -14.60 -28.59 0.85
N GLU A 187 -15.18 -29.03 1.97
CA GLU A 187 -16.51 -29.65 2.00
C GLU A 187 -17.59 -28.69 1.51
N ASN A 188 -17.49 -27.41 1.86
CA ASN A 188 -18.41 -26.37 1.38
C ASN A 188 -18.42 -26.31 -0.16
N TYR A 189 -17.25 -26.28 -0.79
CA TYR A 189 -17.16 -26.26 -2.24
C TYR A 189 -17.75 -27.55 -2.85
N LYS A 190 -17.41 -28.72 -2.30
CA LYS A 190 -17.95 -30.00 -2.80
C LYS A 190 -19.47 -30.08 -2.70
N SER A 191 -20.03 -29.76 -1.53
CA SER A 191 -21.47 -29.76 -1.27
C SER A 191 -22.22 -28.79 -2.18
N ASN A 192 -21.75 -27.53 -2.27
CA ASN A 192 -22.42 -26.50 -3.06
C ASN A 192 -22.32 -26.72 -4.57
N ASN A 193 -21.43 -27.61 -5.02
CA ASN A 193 -21.24 -27.96 -6.43
C ASN A 193 -21.68 -29.38 -6.77
N ASN A 194 -22.33 -30.12 -5.85
CA ASN A 194 -22.74 -31.52 -6.02
C ASN A 194 -21.59 -32.45 -6.46
N ILE A 195 -20.39 -32.22 -5.94
CA ILE A 195 -19.21 -33.06 -6.19
C ILE A 195 -19.12 -34.07 -5.05
N ILE A 196 -19.28 -35.35 -5.39
CA ILE A 196 -19.20 -36.50 -4.46
C ILE A 196 -17.75 -36.69 -3.99
#